data_AF-A0AAX1XSA6-F1
#
_entry.id   AF-A0AAX1XSA6-F1
#
_cell.length_a   1.000
_cell.length_b   1.000
_cell.length_c   1.000
_cell.angle_alpha   90.00
_cell.angle_beta   90.00
_cell.angle_gamma   90.00
#
_symmetry.space_group_name_H-M   'P 1'
#
loop_
_entity.id
_entity.type
_entity.pdbx_description
1 polymer ?
#
loop_
_entity_poly.entity_id
_entity_poly.type
_entity_poly.pdbx_seq_one_letter_code
_entity_poly.pdbx_strand_id
1 'polypeptide(L)'
;MKNILRKITRNISEVLDFQARVWVVNVYAGEHKGESYVVNEDSFSEPLQWMKKKGYHTSMLRLVESMKRSQIIEFDLGHVKHRLMRVK
;
A
#
# COMPACT_ATOMS: atom_id res chain seq x y z
N MET A 1 -32.23 -0.68 -11.88
CA MET A 1 -31.56 0.64 -11.73
C MET A 1 -30.80 0.81 -10.40
N LYS A 2 -31.37 0.47 -9.23
CA LYS A 2 -30.70 0.64 -7.91
C LYS A 2 -29.34 -0.08 -7.77
N ASN A 3 -29.18 -1.26 -8.38
CA ASN A 3 -27.92 -2.02 -8.31
C ASN A 3 -26.78 -1.42 -9.15
N ILE A 4 -27.09 -0.74 -10.26
CA ILE A 4 -26.09 -0.11 -11.14
C ILE A 4 -25.53 1.14 -10.44
N LEU A 5 -26.42 1.98 -9.90
CA LEU A 5 -26.05 3.14 -9.10
C LEU A 5 -25.15 2.75 -7.92
N ARG A 6 -25.50 1.69 -7.17
CA ARG A 6 -24.69 1.17 -6.06
C ARG A 6 -23.30 0.70 -6.50
N LYS A 7 -23.17 0.03 -7.65
CA LYS A 7 -21.87 -0.40 -8.19
C LYS A 7 -21.00 0.80 -8.57
N ILE A 8 -21.57 1.80 -9.23
CA ILE A 8 -20.84 3.02 -9.63
C ILE A 8 -20.35 3.77 -8.39
N THR A 9 -21.21 3.99 -7.39
CA THR A 9 -20.83 4.70 -6.16
C THR A 9 -19.73 3.97 -5.39
N ARG A 10 -19.77 2.63 -5.35
CA ARG A 10 -18.74 1.82 -4.69
C ARG A 10 -17.40 1.92 -5.40
N ASN A 11 -17.39 1.78 -6.72
CA ASN A 11 -16.18 1.89 -7.52
C ASN A 11 -15.52 3.28 -7.38
N ILE A 12 -16.32 4.35 -7.38
CA ILE A 12 -15.81 5.71 -7.16
C ILE A 12 -15.19 5.85 -5.76
N SER A 13 -15.86 5.30 -4.73
CA SER A 13 -15.32 5.32 -3.37
C SER A 13 -14.01 4.56 -3.24
N GLU A 14 -13.88 3.41 -3.91
CA GLU A 14 -12.66 2.60 -3.92
C GLU A 14 -11.50 3.31 -4.66
N VAL A 15 -11.81 4.04 -5.75
CA VAL A 15 -10.82 4.86 -6.47
C VAL A 15 -10.36 6.06 -5.63
N LEU A 16 -11.29 6.73 -4.95
CA LEU A 16 -10.96 7.87 -4.07
C LEU A 16 -10.12 7.45 -2.86
N ASP A 17 -10.44 6.31 -2.24
CA ASP A 17 -9.63 5.76 -1.14
C ASP A 17 -8.25 5.32 -1.62
N PHE A 18 -8.13 4.84 -2.87
CA PHE A 18 -6.83 4.59 -3.49
C PHE A 18 -5.99 5.85 -3.65
N GLN A 19 -6.51 6.89 -4.29
CA GLN A 19 -5.75 8.11 -4.57
C GLN A 19 -5.30 8.78 -3.26
N ALA A 20 -6.14 8.77 -2.23
CA ALA A 20 -5.79 9.42 -0.97
C ALA A 20 -4.69 8.73 -0.12
N ARG A 21 -4.18 7.54 -0.48
CA ARG A 21 -3.27 6.76 0.36
C ARG A 21 -1.82 7.22 0.26
N VAL A 22 -1.20 7.38 1.41
CA VAL A 22 0.23 7.68 1.54
C VAL A 22 0.88 6.68 2.50
N TRP A 23 2.02 6.13 2.08
CA TRP A 23 2.81 5.20 2.86
C TRP A 23 4.19 5.78 3.17
N VAL A 24 4.67 5.51 4.38
CA VAL A 24 6.10 5.58 4.68
C VAL A 24 6.62 4.15 4.69
N VAL A 25 7.63 3.88 3.87
CA VAL A 25 8.26 2.56 3.77
C VAL A 25 9.73 2.68 4.16
N ASN A 26 10.10 2.01 5.25
CA ASN A 26 11.50 1.84 5.62
C ASN A 26 12.00 0.51 5.05
N VAL A 27 13.11 0.53 4.34
CA VAL A 27 13.72 -0.64 3.69
C VAL A 27 15.07 -0.87 4.34
N TYR A 28 15.24 -2.02 5.00
CA TYR A 28 16.46 -2.40 5.71
C TYR A 28 17.15 -3.55 5.01
N ALA A 29 18.42 -3.38 4.67
CA ALA A 29 19.29 -4.44 4.17
C ALA A 29 20.41 -4.67 5.21
N GLY A 30 20.18 -5.61 6.13
CA GLY A 30 21.05 -5.85 7.30
C GLY A 30 20.74 -4.95 8.52
N GLU A 31 21.56 -5.02 9.57
CA GLU A 31 21.27 -4.42 10.89
C GLU A 31 21.34 -2.88 10.93
N HIS A 32 22.10 -2.22 10.04
CA HIS A 32 22.47 -0.80 10.23
C HIS A 32 22.25 0.11 9.01
N LYS A 33 21.69 -0.39 7.90
CA LYS A 33 21.41 0.42 6.70
C LYS A 33 19.93 0.38 6.36
N GLY A 34 19.25 1.49 6.59
CA GLY A 34 17.84 1.68 6.29
C GLY A 34 17.62 2.90 5.40
N GLU A 35 16.85 2.74 4.33
CA GLU A 35 16.37 3.82 3.48
C GLU A 35 14.89 4.07 3.75
N SER A 36 14.45 5.33 3.70
CA SER A 36 13.05 5.70 3.94
C SER A 36 12.44 6.31 2.70
N TYR A 37 11.29 5.77 2.30
CA TYR A 37 10.55 6.18 1.11
C TYR A 37 9.18 6.69 1.49
N VAL A 38 8.77 7.80 0.89
CA VAL A 38 7.36 8.24 0.91
C VAL A 38 6.73 7.81 -0.40
N VAL A 39 5.72 6.95 -0.31
CA VAL A 39 5.00 6.40 -1.46
C VAL A 39 3.61 7.02 -1.47
N ASN A 40 3.36 7.94 -2.41
CA ASN A 40 2.03 8.53 -2.61
C ASN A 40 1.30 7.81 -3.76
N GLU A 41 0.14 7.24 -3.46
CA GLU A 41 -0.68 6.52 -4.43
C GLU A 41 -1.36 7.43 -5.47
N ASP A 42 -1.48 8.74 -5.20
CA ASP A 42 -1.99 9.74 -6.15
C ASP A 42 -1.24 9.71 -7.50
N SER A 43 0.05 9.33 -7.49
CA SER A 43 0.92 9.32 -8.67
C SER A 43 0.91 7.99 -9.44
N PHE A 44 0.10 7.02 -9.03
CA PHE A 44 0.06 5.68 -9.62
C PHE A 44 -1.24 5.40 -10.37
N SER A 45 -1.15 4.48 -11.34
CA SER A 45 -2.28 4.08 -12.18
C SER A 45 -3.01 2.86 -11.63
N GLU A 46 -2.48 2.19 -10.60
CA GLU A 46 -3.09 1.05 -9.96
C GLU A 46 -2.82 1.00 -8.43
N PRO A 47 -3.71 0.40 -7.63
CA PRO A 47 -3.49 0.18 -6.21
C PRO A 47 -2.21 -0.58 -5.91
N LEU A 48 -1.45 -0.09 -4.93
CA LEU A 48 -0.23 -0.70 -4.40
C LEU A 48 0.83 -0.94 -5.47
N GLN A 49 0.87 -0.09 -6.52
CA GLN A 49 1.75 -0.26 -7.67
C GLN A 49 3.22 -0.36 -7.25
N TRP A 50 3.64 0.46 -6.28
CA TRP A 50 5.01 0.44 -5.76
C TRP A 50 5.34 -0.93 -5.15
N MET A 51 4.47 -1.47 -4.30
CA MET A 51 4.67 -2.77 -3.64
C MET A 51 4.67 -3.92 -4.65
N LYS A 52 3.78 -3.88 -5.65
CA LYS A 52 3.78 -4.83 -6.77
C LYS A 52 5.12 -4.82 -7.51
N LYS A 53 5.66 -3.63 -7.83
CA LYS A 53 6.98 -3.48 -8.48
C LYS A 53 8.14 -3.97 -7.62
N LYS A 54 8.01 -3.94 -6.28
CA LYS A 54 8.99 -4.49 -5.34
C LYS A 54 8.87 -6.00 -5.11
N GLY A 55 7.89 -6.66 -5.74
CA GLY A 55 7.74 -8.12 -5.69
C GLY A 55 6.95 -8.63 -4.49
N TYR A 56 6.08 -7.81 -3.90
CA TYR A 56 5.21 -8.25 -2.80
C TYR A 56 4.26 -9.33 -3.31
N HIS A 57 4.16 -10.44 -2.55
CA HIS A 57 3.22 -11.49 -2.86
C HIS A 57 1.77 -11.03 -2.67
N THR A 58 0.83 -11.66 -3.38
CA THR A 58 -0.60 -11.34 -3.28
C THR A 58 -1.13 -11.41 -1.85
N SER A 59 -0.63 -12.34 -1.02
CA SER A 59 -0.99 -12.42 0.40
C SER A 59 -0.54 -11.19 1.20
N MET A 60 0.65 -10.67 0.93
CA MET A 60 1.17 -9.45 1.56
C MET A 60 0.38 -8.22 1.11
N LEU A 61 0.06 -8.13 -0.18
CA LEU A 61 -0.76 -7.03 -0.72
C LEU A 61 -2.13 -6.98 -0.05
N ARG A 62 -2.80 -8.12 0.16
CA ARG A 62 -4.08 -8.17 0.88
C ARG A 62 -3.97 -7.65 2.31
N LEU A 63 -2.87 -7.96 3.00
CA LEU A 63 -2.61 -7.42 4.35
C LEU A 63 -2.44 -5.90 4.30
N VAL A 64 -1.66 -5.38 3.35
CA VAL A 64 -1.45 -3.94 3.15
C VAL A 64 -2.78 -3.23 2.82
N GLU A 65 -3.62 -3.78 1.94
CA GLU A 65 -4.94 -3.22 1.63
C GLU A 65 -5.84 -3.10 2.86
N SER A 66 -5.72 -4.05 3.79
CA SER A 66 -6.52 -4.05 5.04
C SER A 66 -6.00 -3.08 6.11
N MET A 67 -4.83 -2.46 5.91
CA MET A 67 -4.24 -1.57 6.89
C MET A 67 -5.09 -0.32 7.10
N LYS A 68 -5.36 0.00 8.36
CA LYS A 68 -5.91 1.29 8.79
C LYS A 68 -4.77 2.30 8.96
N ARG A 69 -5.14 3.59 9.03
CA ARG A 69 -4.21 4.68 9.31
C ARG A 69 -3.42 4.43 10.60
N SER A 70 -2.16 4.84 10.60
CA SER A 70 -1.18 4.66 11.67
C SER A 70 -0.84 3.21 12.02
N GLN A 71 -1.33 2.23 11.26
CA GLN A 71 -0.86 0.85 11.39
C GLN A 71 0.48 0.68 10.70
N ILE A 72 1.27 -0.25 11.27
CA ILE A 72 2.58 -0.62 10.78
C ILE A 72 2.58 -2.13 10.55
N ILE A 73 3.09 -2.56 9.40
CA ILE A 73 3.35 -3.97 9.09
C ILE A 73 4.78 -4.10 8.57
N GLU A 74 5.43 -5.19 8.96
CA GLU A 74 6.75 -5.56 8.46
C GLU A 74 6.63 -6.80 7.57
N PHE A 75 7.38 -6.81 6.47
CA PHE A 75 7.54 -7.96 5.60
C PHE A 75 9.01 -8.24 5.36
N ASP A 76 9.36 -9.51 5.34
CA ASP A 76 10.66 -9.97 4.88
C ASP A 76 10.55 -10.34 3.39
N LEU A 77 11.24 -9.58 2.54
CA LEU A 77 11.38 -9.83 1.11
C LEU A 77 12.78 -10.39 0.84
N GLY A 78 13.00 -11.64 1.28
CA GLY A 78 14.29 -12.32 1.17
C GLY A 78 15.32 -11.72 2.13
N HIS A 79 16.29 -10.98 1.61
CA HIS A 79 17.37 -10.37 2.39
C HIS A 79 17.07 -8.94 2.85
N VAL A 80 15.89 -8.43 2.51
CA VAL A 80 15.50 -7.05 2.77
C VAL A 80 14.21 -7.03 3.58
N LYS A 81 14.20 -6.30 4.69
CA LYS A 81 13.01 -6.09 5.49
C LYS A 81 12.36 -4.77 5.10
N HIS A 82 11.06 -4.80 4.84
CA HIS A 82 10.26 -3.62 4.56
C HIS A 82 9.29 -3.37 5.70
N ARG A 83 9.35 -2.18 6.31
CA ARG A 83 8.41 -1.71 7.31
C ARG A 83 7.53 -0.64 6.69
N LEU A 84 6.24 -0.92 6.55
CA LEU A 84 5.27 -0.02 5.95
C LEU A 84 4.41 0.60 7.03
N MET A 85 4.20 1.90 6.95
CA MET A 85 3.24 2.64 7.76
C MET A 85 2.22 3.33 6.87
N ARG A 86 0.93 3.11 7.13
CA ARG A 86 -0.14 3.88 6.47
C ARG A 86 -0.27 5.24 7.15
N VAL A 87 0.02 6.32 6.43
CA VAL A 87 -0.06 7.69 6.98
C VAL A 87 -1.46 8.27 6.79
N LYS A 88 -2.02 8.09 5.59
CA LYS A 88 -3.32 8.63 5.19
C LYS A 88 -4.29 7.53 4.75
#